data_AF-A0A931WD16-F1
#
_entry.id   AF-A0A931WD16-F1
#
_cell.length_a   1.000
_cell.length_b   1.000
_cell.length_c   1.000
_cell.angle_alpha   90.00
_cell.angle_beta   90.00
_cell.angle_gamma   90.00
#
_symmetry.space_group_name_H-M   'P 1'
#
loop_
_entity.id
_entity.type
_entity.pdbx_description
1 polymer ?
#
loop_
_entity_poly.entity_id
_entity_poly.type
_entity_poly.pdbx_seq_one_letter_code
_entity_poly.pdbx_strand_id
1 'polypeptide(L)' 'MHIGRIAVTSRFAGSYRKIPKAIKERARERETIFRADPFDARLETHKLHGADREAWAQV' A
#
# COMPACT_ATOMS: atom_id res chain seq x y z
N MET A 1 -12.18 -3.11 9.68
CA MET A 1 -11.42 -1.92 10.10
C MET A 1 -11.71 -0.81 9.09
N HIS A 2 -11.99 0.44 9.50
CA HIS A 2 -12.33 1.51 8.55
C HIS A 2 -11.18 2.52 8.45
N ILE A 3 -10.65 2.74 7.24
CA ILE A 3 -9.56 3.68 7.01
C ILE A 3 -10.13 5.10 6.83
N GLY A 4 -9.92 5.96 7.83
CA GLY A 4 -10.43 7.34 7.79
C GLY A 4 -9.56 8.33 6.99
N ARG A 5 -8.24 8.16 6.96
CA ARG A 5 -7.32 9.04 6.23
C ARG A 5 -6.13 8.27 5.69
N ILE A 6 -5.75 8.57 4.44
CA ILE A 6 -4.54 8.05 3.79
C ILE A 6 -3.60 9.21 3.54
N ALA A 7 -2.35 9.07 3.98
CA ALA A 7 -1.29 10.04 3.73
C ALA A 7 -0.35 9.53 2.63
N VAL A 8 -0.05 10.40 1.66
CA VAL A 8 0.85 10.08 0.56
C VAL A 8 2.02 11.05 0.60
N THR A 9 3.24 10.54 0.56
CA THR A 9 4.46 11.37 0.54
C THR A 9 4.74 11.88 -0.87
N SER A 10 5.37 13.05 -0.98
CA SER A 10 5.82 13.60 -2.26
C SER A 10 6.76 12.64 -3.01
N ARG A 11 7.63 11.94 -2.27
CA ARG A 11 8.50 10.89 -2.79
C ARG A 11 7.71 9.73 -3.40
N PHE A 12 6.67 9.24 -2.72
CA PHE A 12 5.79 8.20 -3.26
C PHE A 12 5.09 8.67 -4.54
N ALA A 13 4.47 9.85 -4.51
CA ALA A 13 3.77 10.41 -5.67
C ALA A 13 4.70 10.56 -6.89
N GLY A 14 5.93 11.04 -6.68
CA GLY A 14 6.94 11.16 -7.73
C GLY A 14 7.34 9.82 -8.35
N SER A 15 7.55 8.80 -7.52
CA SER A 15 7.86 7.44 -7.98
C SER A 15 6.67 6.78 -8.69
N TYR A 16 5.48 6.88 -8.12
CA TYR A 16 4.25 6.33 -8.67
C TYR A 16 3.91 6.94 -10.04
N ARG A 17 4.21 8.22 -10.27
CA ARG A 17 4.00 8.84 -11.58
C ARG A 17 4.79 8.14 -12.69
N LYS A 18 5.99 7.66 -12.39
CA LYS A 18 6.96 7.10 -13.36
C LYS A 18 6.73 5.63 -13.71
N ILE A 19 5.91 4.90 -12.95
CA ILE A 19 5.69 3.48 -13.22
C ILE A 19 4.74 3.24 -14.42
N PRO A 20 4.90 2.13 -15.17
CA PRO A 20 4.03 1.76 -16.28
C PRO A 20 2.56 1.63 -15.87
N LYS A 21 1.64 1.91 -16.82
CA LYS A 21 0.18 1.84 -16.59
C LYS A 21 -0.25 0.47 -16.06
N ALA A 22 0.27 -0.63 -16.61
CA ALA A 22 -0.07 -1.97 -16.15
C ALA A 22 0.23 -2.20 -14.65
N ILE A 23 1.33 -1.60 -14.14
CA ILE A 23 1.67 -1.69 -12.71
C ILE A 23 0.73 -0.79 -11.88
N LYS A 24 0.34 0.37 -12.40
CA LYS A 24 -0.63 1.26 -11.74
C LYS A 24 -2.00 0.59 -11.59
N GLU A 25 -2.47 -0.14 -12.60
CA GLU A 25 -3.76 -0.84 -12.51
C GLU A 25 -3.72 -1.92 -11.41
N ARG A 26 -2.66 -2.75 -11.38
CA ARG A 26 -2.45 -3.73 -10.30
C ARG A 26 -2.38 -3.06 -8.92
N ALA A 27 -1.73 -1.91 -8.82
CA ALA A 27 -1.66 -1.15 -7.57
C ALA A 27 -3.05 -0.62 -7.12
N ARG A 28 -3.90 -0.18 -8.05
CA ARG A 28 -5.28 0.29 -7.75
C ARG A 28 -6.18 -0.84 -7.26
N GLU A 29 -6.07 -2.03 -7.86
CA GLU A 29 -6.79 -3.22 -7.41
C GLU A 29 -6.45 -3.54 -5.94
N ARG A 30 -5.15 -3.54 -5.61
CA ARG A 30 -4.69 -3.76 -4.22
C ARG A 30 -5.10 -2.62 -3.29
N GLU A 31 -5.03 -1.37 -3.74
CA GLU A 31 -5.46 -0.22 -2.93
C GLU A 31 -6.95 -0.30 -2.58
N THR A 32 -7.78 -0.82 -3.50
CA THR A 32 -9.22 -1.03 -3.25
C THR A 32 -9.44 -2.02 -2.12
N ILE A 33 -8.70 -3.13 -2.11
CA ILE A 33 -8.74 -4.13 -1.04
C ILE A 33 -8.23 -3.51 0.27
N PHE A 34 -7.09 -2.81 0.24
CA PHE A 34 -6.51 -2.15 1.42
C PHE A 34 -7.47 -1.14 2.06
N ARG A 35 -8.19 -0.35 1.27
CA ARG A 35 -9.18 0.62 1.77
C ARG A 35 -10.36 -0.04 2.49
N ALA A 36 -10.72 -1.25 2.09
CA ALA A 36 -11.78 -2.03 2.74
C ALA A 36 -11.26 -2.76 3.99
N ASP A 37 -10.11 -3.42 3.88
CA ASP A 37 -9.42 -4.08 5.00
C ASP A 37 -7.89 -4.08 4.78
N PRO A 38 -7.13 -3.33 5.59
CA PRO A 38 -5.67 -3.24 5.43
C PRO A 38 -4.93 -4.53 5.78
N PHE A 39 -5.58 -5.49 6.44
CA PHE A 39 -5.01 -6.80 6.81
C PHE A 39 -5.68 -7.96 6.06
N ASP A 40 -6.37 -7.66 4.95
CA ASP A 40 -6.95 -8.69 4.10
C ASP A 40 -5.85 -9.66 3.62
N ALA A 41 -6.10 -10.96 3.73
CA ALA A 41 -5.12 -12.00 3.38
C ALA A 41 -4.62 -11.89 1.92
N ARG A 42 -5.43 -11.34 1.02
CA ARG A 42 -5.06 -11.09 -0.40
C ARG A 42 -3.97 -10.05 -0.56
N LEU A 43 -3.72 -9.23 0.46
CA LEU A 43 -2.66 -8.22 0.46
C LEU A 43 -1.31 -8.77 0.91
N GLU A 44 -1.28 -10.01 1.42
CA GLU A 44 -0.06 -10.69 1.88
C GLU A 44 0.76 -9.80 2.84
N THR A 45 0.05 -9.16 3.77
CA THR A 45 0.64 -8.18 4.69
C THR A 45 1.56 -8.85 5.69
N HIS A 46 2.75 -8.29 5.88
CA HIS A 46 3.69 -8.75 6.89
C HIS A 46 4.25 -7.57 7.70
N LYS A 47 4.61 -7.86 8.94
CA LYS A 47 5.22 -6.87 9.83
C LYS A 47 6.67 -6.65 9.42
N LEU A 48 7.06 -5.39 9.29
CA LEU A 48 8.45 -5.04 8.98
C LEU A 48 9.35 -5.31 10.19
N HIS A 49 10.65 -5.43 9.94
CA HIS A 49 11.68 -5.64 10.96
C HIS A 49 12.62 -4.43 11.01
N GLY A 50 13.48 -4.36 12.03
CA GLY A 50 14.49 -3.30 12.15
C GLY A 50 13.92 -1.94 12.54
N ALA A 51 14.34 -0.88 11.83
CA ALA A 51 13.93 0.50 12.10
C ALA A 51 12.42 0.72 11.92
N ASP A 52 11.78 -0.05 11.03
CA ASP A 52 10.36 0.08 10.70
C ASP A 52 9.50 -0.99 11.40
N ARG A 53 9.94 -1.56 12.52
CA ARG A 53 9.25 -2.67 13.23
C ARG A 53 7.81 -2.39 13.64
N GLU A 54 7.38 -1.13 13.64
CA GLU A 54 6.01 -0.73 13.96
C GLU A 54 5.11 -0.63 12.71
N ALA A 55 5.70 -0.75 11.53
CA ALA A 55 5.01 -0.67 10.25
C ALA A 55 4.76 -2.06 9.64
N TRP A 56 3.86 -2.06 8.65
CA TRP A 56 3.44 -3.22 7.89
C TRP A 56 3.60 -2.94 6.40
N ALA A 57 3.96 -3.96 5.63
CA ALA A 57 4.10 -3.87 4.18
C ALA A 57 3.25 -4.93 3.48
N GLN A 58 2.77 -4.58 2.28
CA GLN A 58 2.08 -5.47 1.37
C GLN A 58 3.08 -5.93 0.30
N VAL A 59 3.00 -7.20 -0.12
CA VAL A 59 3.92 -7.81 -1.10
C VAL A 59 3.42 -7.67 -2.52
#